data_AF-A0A517ZP46-F1
#
_entry.id   AF-A0A517ZP46-F1
#
_cell.length_a   1.000
_cell.length_b   1.000
_cell.length_c   1.000
_cell.angle_alpha   90.00
_cell.angle_beta   90.00
_cell.angle_gamma   90.00
#
_symmetry.space_group_name_H-M   'P 1'
#
loop_
_entity.id
_entity.type
_entity.pdbx_description
1 polymer ?
#
loop_
_entity_poly.entity_id
_entity_poly.type
_entity_poly.pdbx_seq_one_letter_code
_entity_poly.pdbx_strand_id
1 'polypeptide(L)'
;MRKYVILACAIVAVGVFALYKLDEMRKWAQGPLPRTKMKMIALAMHNYAEAHGSWPTDLLDDNGRVLLSWRVRMCEYLDGQPTIDVTLPWDATENEEAAKAIPRSFRNDDFIDGMYPYGCRTQILGVFSSDGVWNGEAKGNVLFVDGQPVQCVWAGPPYAVLWTQPLDLSVDDAKRLLERDEYASNPEDRRIQHVSLQDGRVTSAPFEWEVRFSSGNGETESE
;
A
#
# COMPACT_ATOMS: atom_id res chain seq x y z
N MET A 1 -34.83 -34.15 2.03
CA MET A 1 -33.88 -34.31 0.91
C MET A 1 -33.65 -33.01 0.11
N ARG A 2 -34.69 -32.37 -0.43
CA ARG A 2 -34.55 -31.14 -1.27
C ARG A 2 -33.80 -29.96 -0.62
N LYS A 3 -33.95 -29.73 0.69
CA LYS A 3 -33.21 -28.68 1.43
C LYS A 3 -31.70 -28.95 1.56
N TYR A 4 -31.30 -30.22 1.72
CA TYR A 4 -29.90 -30.62 1.82
C TYR A 4 -29.19 -30.58 0.46
N VAL A 5 -29.91 -30.88 -0.64
CA VAL A 5 -29.38 -30.77 -2.01
C VAL A 5 -29.16 -29.31 -2.41
N ILE A 6 -30.08 -28.40 -2.07
CA ILE A 6 -29.91 -26.95 -2.33
C ILE A 6 -28.73 -26.38 -1.53
N LEU A 7 -28.57 -26.78 -0.26
CA LEU A 7 -27.45 -26.34 0.58
C LEU A 7 -26.10 -26.85 0.04
N ALA A 8 -26.03 -28.11 -0.42
CA ALA A 8 -24.84 -28.68 -1.03
C ALA A 8 -24.47 -27.97 -2.36
N CYS A 9 -25.45 -27.68 -3.22
CA CYS A 9 -25.22 -26.94 -4.46
C CYS A 9 -24.76 -25.49 -4.21
N ALA A 10 -25.29 -24.83 -3.17
CA ALA A 10 -24.87 -23.48 -2.79
C ALA A 10 -23.43 -23.45 -2.24
N ILE A 11 -23.04 -24.43 -1.42
CA ILE A 11 -21.66 -24.55 -0.90
C ILE A 11 -20.67 -24.83 -2.03
N VAL A 12 -21.01 -25.71 -2.97
CA VAL A 12 -20.18 -25.97 -4.16
C VAL A 12 -20.10 -24.74 -5.06
N ALA A 13 -21.20 -24.01 -5.27
CA ALA A 13 -21.20 -22.79 -6.06
C ALA A 13 -20.36 -21.66 -5.42
N VAL A 14 -20.45 -21.47 -4.10
CA VAL A 14 -19.61 -20.52 -3.36
C VAL A 14 -18.15 -20.95 -3.36
N GLY A 15 -17.87 -22.24 -3.19
CA GLY A 15 -16.51 -22.79 -3.26
C GLY A 15 -15.88 -22.63 -4.64
N VAL A 16 -16.61 -22.91 -5.71
CA VAL A 16 -16.15 -22.72 -7.10
C VAL A 16 -16.00 -21.24 -7.44
N PHE A 17 -16.89 -20.37 -6.94
CA PHE A 17 -16.77 -18.92 -7.11
C PHE A 17 -15.57 -18.34 -6.36
N ALA A 18 -15.31 -18.79 -5.14
CA ALA A 18 -14.14 -18.40 -4.36
C ALA A 18 -12.83 -18.87 -5.01
N LEU A 19 -12.80 -20.10 -5.54
CA LEU A 19 -11.65 -20.64 -6.27
C LEU A 19 -11.43 -19.91 -7.61
N TYR A 20 -12.50 -19.53 -8.30
CA TYR A 20 -12.42 -18.73 -9.53
C TYR A 20 -11.85 -17.34 -9.26
N LYS A 21 -12.26 -16.68 -8.16
CA LYS A 21 -11.67 -15.40 -7.75
C LYS A 21 -10.20 -15.51 -7.40
N LEU A 22 -9.79 -16.60 -6.73
CA LEU A 22 -8.39 -16.86 -6.42
C LEU A 22 -7.53 -17.12 -7.67
N ASP A 23 -8.04 -17.85 -8.66
CA ASP A 23 -7.32 -18.14 -9.91
C ASP A 23 -7.25 -16.91 -10.84
N GLU A 24 -8.29 -16.07 -10.87
CA GLU A 24 -8.21 -14.76 -11.52
C GLU A 24 -7.13 -13.90 -10.87
N MET A 25 -7.08 -13.81 -9.54
CA MET A 25 -6.09 -12.98 -8.82
C MET A 25 -4.63 -13.37 -9.09
N ARG A 26 -4.35 -14.65 -9.41
CA ARG A 26 -3.00 -15.16 -9.74
C ARG A 26 -2.48 -14.73 -11.11
N LYS A 27 -3.33 -14.23 -12.02
CA LYS A 27 -2.94 -13.92 -13.41
C LYS A 27 -2.41 -12.49 -13.65
N TRP A 28 -2.45 -11.62 -12.64
CA TRP A 28 -2.23 -10.16 -12.78
C TRP A 28 -0.82 -9.68 -12.40
N ALA A 29 0.21 -10.44 -12.75
CA ALA A 29 1.62 -10.14 -12.45
C ALA A 29 2.46 -9.85 -13.71
N GLN A 30 1.91 -9.14 -14.71
CA GLN A 30 2.58 -8.95 -16.01
C GLN A 30 2.74 -7.47 -16.46
N GLY A 31 2.58 -6.51 -15.55
CA GLY A 31 2.94 -5.10 -15.76
C GLY A 31 4.42 -4.82 -15.49
N PRO A 32 4.94 -3.61 -15.80
CA PRO A 32 6.31 -3.23 -15.46
C PRO A 32 6.58 -3.52 -13.97
N LEU A 33 7.65 -4.30 -13.73
CA LEU A 33 7.90 -4.99 -12.45
C LEU A 33 7.60 -4.06 -11.27
N PRO A 34 6.62 -4.36 -10.41
CA PRO A 34 6.22 -3.55 -9.25
C PRO A 34 7.38 -2.94 -8.46
N ARG A 35 8.49 -3.67 -8.35
CA ARG A 35 9.76 -3.21 -7.78
C ARG A 35 10.32 -1.92 -8.38
N THR A 36 10.24 -1.71 -9.70
CA THR A 36 10.71 -0.48 -10.36
C THR A 36 9.88 0.72 -9.95
N LYS A 37 8.55 0.57 -9.88
CA LYS A 37 7.66 1.63 -9.38
C LYS A 37 7.98 1.96 -7.93
N MET A 38 8.15 0.95 -7.06
CA MET A 38 8.56 1.14 -5.68
C MET A 38 9.89 1.91 -5.56
N LYS A 39 10.87 1.66 -6.44
CA LYS A 39 12.13 2.43 -6.47
C LYS A 39 11.93 3.89 -6.84
N MET A 40 11.05 4.17 -7.80
CA MET A 40 10.71 5.55 -8.18
C MET A 40 10.03 6.29 -7.02
N ILE A 41 9.08 5.62 -6.33
CA ILE A 41 8.44 6.18 -5.13
C ILE A 41 9.47 6.44 -4.03
N ALA A 42 10.35 5.49 -3.74
CA ALA A 42 11.41 5.66 -2.74
C ALA A 42 12.27 6.90 -3.04
N LEU A 43 12.74 7.03 -4.28
CA LEU A 43 13.52 8.19 -4.72
C LEU A 43 12.74 9.50 -4.59
N ALA A 44 11.47 9.53 -4.97
CA ALA A 44 10.61 10.71 -4.83
C ALA A 44 10.42 11.12 -3.36
N MET A 45 10.22 10.15 -2.46
CA MET A 45 10.10 10.42 -1.03
C MET A 45 11.40 11.01 -0.44
N HIS A 46 12.56 10.52 -0.86
CA HIS A 46 13.85 11.09 -0.45
C HIS A 46 14.08 12.49 -1.00
N ASN A 47 13.75 12.75 -2.27
CA ASN A 47 13.83 14.09 -2.85
C ASN A 47 12.89 15.07 -2.14
N TYR A 48 11.69 14.61 -1.77
CA TYR A 48 10.77 15.39 -0.94
C TYR A 48 11.38 15.69 0.43
N ALA A 49 11.91 14.68 1.11
CA ALA A 49 12.53 14.86 2.42
C ALA A 49 13.74 15.80 2.39
N GLU A 50 14.56 15.74 1.33
CA GLU A 50 15.66 16.69 1.12
C GLU A 50 15.15 18.12 0.93
N ALA A 51 14.09 18.32 0.15
CA ALA A 51 13.54 19.64 -0.15
C ALA A 51 12.73 20.26 1.01
N HIS A 52 12.03 19.43 1.79
CA HIS A 52 11.08 19.87 2.83
C HIS A 52 11.55 19.63 4.26
N GLY A 53 12.63 18.86 4.47
CA GLY A 53 13.17 18.54 5.80
C GLY A 53 12.36 17.50 6.58
N SER A 54 11.36 16.88 5.97
CA SER A 54 10.53 15.83 6.56
C SER A 54 9.99 14.89 5.49
N TRP A 55 9.62 13.66 5.86
CA TRP A 55 8.91 12.76 4.95
C TRP A 55 7.53 13.30 4.56
N PRO A 56 6.98 12.86 3.42
CA PRO A 56 5.69 13.36 2.96
C PRO A 56 4.55 12.89 3.85
N THR A 57 3.76 13.82 4.35
CA THR A 57 2.53 13.51 5.10
C THR A 57 1.31 13.75 4.24
N ASP A 58 0.17 13.23 4.71
CA ASP A 58 -1.13 13.58 4.14
C ASP A 58 -1.37 15.10 4.15
N LEU A 59 -2.21 15.56 3.24
CA LEU A 59 -2.62 16.96 3.17
C LEU A 59 -3.73 17.17 4.20
N LEU A 60 -3.55 18.18 5.04
CA LEU A 60 -4.49 18.56 6.07
C LEU A 60 -5.10 19.93 5.73
N ASP A 61 -6.34 20.16 6.16
CA ASP A 61 -6.92 21.51 6.19
C ASP A 61 -6.36 22.34 7.37
N ASP A 62 -6.77 23.60 7.45
CA ASP A 62 -6.36 24.52 8.54
C ASP A 62 -6.78 24.05 9.94
N ASN A 63 -7.72 23.11 10.05
CA ASN A 63 -8.18 22.51 11.29
C ASN A 63 -7.51 21.17 11.61
N GLY A 64 -6.57 20.72 10.77
CA GLY A 64 -5.89 19.44 10.91
C GLY A 64 -6.69 18.24 10.41
N ARG A 65 -7.82 18.44 9.71
CA ARG A 65 -8.58 17.35 9.09
C ARG A 65 -7.83 16.86 7.85
N VAL A 66 -7.67 15.53 7.75
CA VAL A 66 -7.06 14.92 6.57
C VAL A 66 -7.96 15.07 5.34
N LEU A 67 -7.42 15.65 4.28
CA LEU A 67 -8.09 15.85 2.99
C LEU A 67 -7.66 14.80 1.97
N LEU A 68 -6.35 14.65 1.76
CA LEU A 68 -5.78 13.87 0.67
C LEU A 68 -4.55 13.09 1.12
N SER A 69 -4.30 11.96 0.47
CA SER A 69 -3.10 11.15 0.68
C SER A 69 -1.79 11.89 0.37
N TRP A 70 -0.74 11.57 1.13
CA TRP A 70 0.67 11.90 0.85
C TRP A 70 1.08 11.65 -0.60
N ARG A 71 0.47 10.67 -1.28
CA ARG A 71 0.71 10.35 -2.69
C ARG A 71 0.45 11.53 -3.62
N VAL A 72 -0.50 12.42 -3.27
CA VAL A 72 -0.77 13.65 -4.04
C VAL A 72 0.45 14.57 -4.04
N ARG A 73 1.19 14.68 -2.93
CA ARG A 73 2.44 15.46 -2.88
C ARG A 73 3.55 14.84 -3.73
N MET A 74 3.56 13.51 -3.81
CA MET A 74 4.58 12.79 -4.58
C MET A 74 4.45 12.97 -6.08
N CYS A 75 3.25 13.31 -6.58
CA CYS A 75 3.04 13.52 -8.00
C CYS A 75 4.00 14.56 -8.59
N GLU A 76 4.28 15.65 -7.89
CA GLU A 76 5.25 16.68 -8.33
C GLU A 76 6.65 16.12 -8.59
N TYR A 77 7.05 15.10 -7.83
CA TYR A 77 8.36 14.46 -7.91
C TYR A 77 8.40 13.25 -8.87
N LEU A 78 7.26 12.88 -9.46
CA LEU A 78 7.09 11.65 -10.24
C LEU A 78 6.53 11.92 -11.64
N ASP A 79 5.31 12.44 -11.69
CA ASP A 79 4.47 12.52 -12.90
C ASP A 79 4.06 13.97 -13.23
N GLY A 80 4.36 14.94 -12.35
CA GLY A 80 3.91 16.33 -12.42
C GLY A 80 2.67 16.62 -11.56
N GLN A 81 2.14 17.85 -11.62
CA GLN A 81 0.97 18.26 -10.84
C GLN A 81 -0.30 17.54 -11.31
N PRO A 82 -1.04 16.84 -10.42
CA PRO A 82 -2.28 16.18 -10.79
C PRO A 82 -3.46 17.17 -10.84
N THR A 83 -4.53 16.80 -11.54
CA THR A 83 -5.78 17.57 -11.58
C THR A 83 -6.64 17.35 -10.34
N ILE A 84 -6.09 17.55 -9.14
CA ILE A 84 -6.80 17.37 -7.85
C ILE A 84 -6.95 18.72 -7.17
N ASP A 85 -8.13 19.02 -6.63
CA ASP A 85 -8.33 20.20 -5.78
C ASP A 85 -7.86 19.89 -4.36
N VAL A 86 -6.74 20.48 -3.98
CA VAL A 86 -6.09 20.27 -2.67
C VAL A 86 -6.87 20.85 -1.49
N THR A 87 -7.92 21.64 -1.75
CA THR A 87 -8.79 22.22 -0.72
C THR A 87 -10.00 21.36 -0.38
N LEU A 88 -10.27 20.33 -1.19
CA LEU A 88 -11.37 19.39 -1.02
C LEU A 88 -10.88 18.03 -0.52
N PRO A 89 -11.70 17.28 0.25
CA PRO A 89 -11.35 15.93 0.65
C PRO A 89 -11.34 14.97 -0.56
N TRP A 90 -10.69 13.82 -0.39
CA TRP A 90 -10.55 12.80 -1.43
C TRP A 90 -11.89 12.23 -1.94
N ASP A 91 -12.94 12.27 -1.11
CA ASP A 91 -14.29 11.76 -1.37
C ASP A 91 -15.28 12.86 -1.83
N ALA A 92 -14.80 14.08 -2.06
CA ALA A 92 -15.60 15.10 -2.74
C ALA A 92 -15.86 14.68 -4.20
N THR A 93 -17.08 14.93 -4.71
CA THR A 93 -17.49 14.56 -6.08
C THR A 93 -16.46 14.95 -7.14
N GLU A 94 -15.90 16.16 -7.03
CA GLU A 94 -14.89 16.71 -7.93
C GLU A 94 -13.57 15.91 -7.88
N ASN A 95 -13.09 15.60 -6.67
CA ASN A 95 -11.87 14.84 -6.47
C ASN A 95 -12.04 13.35 -6.78
N GLU A 96 -13.21 12.76 -6.54
CA GLU A 96 -13.53 11.39 -6.95
C GLU A 96 -13.50 11.23 -8.47
N GLU A 97 -14.07 12.20 -9.21
CA GLU A 97 -14.03 12.19 -10.68
C GLU A 97 -12.60 12.37 -11.18
N ALA A 98 -11.88 13.35 -10.65
CA ALA A 98 -10.49 13.60 -11.01
C ALA A 98 -9.56 12.42 -10.70
N ALA A 99 -9.78 11.71 -9.58
CA ALA A 99 -8.97 10.58 -9.18
C ALA A 99 -8.97 9.42 -10.19
N LYS A 100 -9.98 9.35 -11.07
CA LYS A 100 -10.02 8.40 -12.21
C LYS A 100 -8.81 8.53 -13.12
N ALA A 101 -8.22 9.73 -13.23
CA ALA A 101 -6.95 9.97 -13.91
C ALA A 101 -5.76 9.64 -12.98
N ILE A 102 -5.58 8.36 -12.67
CA ILE A 102 -4.48 7.92 -11.80
C ILE A 102 -3.10 8.25 -12.41
N PRO A 103 -2.16 8.80 -11.63
CA PRO A 103 -0.79 9.03 -12.08
C PRO A 103 -0.09 7.72 -12.47
N ARG A 104 0.76 7.77 -13.51
CA ARG A 104 1.42 6.58 -14.07
C ARG A 104 2.28 5.85 -13.04
N SER A 105 2.88 6.59 -12.11
CA SER A 105 3.75 6.02 -11.08
C SER A 105 2.96 5.19 -10.05
N PHE A 106 1.70 5.53 -9.79
CA PHE A 106 0.82 4.81 -8.86
C PHE A 106 -0.11 3.79 -9.52
N ARG A 107 -0.35 3.94 -10.82
CA ARG A 107 -1.17 3.01 -11.61
C ARG A 107 -0.52 1.64 -11.65
N ASN A 108 -1.28 0.58 -11.44
CA ASN A 108 -0.85 -0.74 -11.87
C ASN A 108 -1.49 -1.05 -13.23
N ASP A 109 -0.66 -1.17 -14.26
CA ASP A 109 -1.08 -1.40 -15.65
C ASP A 109 -1.69 -2.79 -15.83
N ASP A 110 -1.45 -3.73 -14.91
CA ASP A 110 -2.16 -5.01 -14.86
C ASP A 110 -3.67 -4.83 -14.66
N PHE A 111 -4.15 -3.72 -14.07
CA PHE A 111 -5.58 -3.48 -13.94
C PHE A 111 -6.26 -3.03 -15.24
N ILE A 112 -5.52 -2.93 -16.36
CA ILE A 112 -6.06 -2.50 -17.65
C ILE A 112 -6.42 -3.73 -18.50
N ASP A 113 -7.58 -4.34 -18.21
CA ASP A 113 -8.58 -4.69 -19.23
C ASP A 113 -9.92 -5.10 -18.58
N GLY A 114 -10.98 -4.35 -18.88
CA GLY A 114 -12.40 -4.77 -18.82
C GLY A 114 -13.05 -5.29 -17.51
N MET A 115 -12.34 -5.51 -16.40
CA MET A 115 -12.89 -6.37 -15.32
C MET A 115 -12.88 -5.85 -13.88
N TYR A 116 -12.49 -4.60 -13.61
CA TYR A 116 -12.59 -4.03 -12.26
C TYR A 116 -12.99 -2.53 -12.24
N PRO A 117 -13.84 -2.09 -11.28
CA PRO A 117 -14.14 -0.67 -11.04
C PRO A 117 -12.97 0.09 -10.36
N TYR A 118 -11.72 -0.38 -10.47
CA TYR A 118 -10.58 0.02 -9.65
C TYR A 118 -9.47 0.77 -10.41
N GLY A 119 -9.75 1.34 -11.58
CA GLY A 119 -8.75 2.03 -12.41
C GLY A 119 -7.99 3.15 -11.69
N CYS A 120 -8.56 3.72 -10.63
CA CYS A 120 -7.97 4.76 -9.80
C CYS A 120 -7.31 4.27 -8.49
N ARG A 121 -7.08 2.96 -8.35
CA ARG A 121 -6.48 2.39 -7.14
C ARG A 121 -5.00 2.07 -7.30
N THR A 122 -4.29 2.13 -6.19
CA THR A 122 -2.87 1.78 -6.10
C THR A 122 -2.63 0.72 -5.03
N GLN A 123 -1.64 -0.11 -5.27
CA GLN A 123 -1.15 -1.16 -4.37
C GLN A 123 0.02 -0.68 -3.51
N ILE A 124 0.50 0.54 -3.75
CA ILE A 124 1.62 1.13 -3.01
C ILE A 124 1.04 1.76 -1.75
N LEU A 125 1.26 1.16 -0.58
CA LEU A 125 0.78 1.64 0.72
C LEU A 125 1.95 2.09 1.60
N GLY A 126 1.81 3.21 2.29
CA GLY A 126 2.72 3.59 3.37
C GLY A 126 2.54 2.70 4.60
N VAL A 127 3.56 2.64 5.43
CA VAL A 127 3.54 1.99 6.74
C VAL A 127 3.76 3.04 7.81
N PHE A 128 2.78 3.17 8.70
CA PHE A 128 2.75 4.18 9.73
C PHE A 128 2.69 3.54 11.12
N SER A 129 3.27 4.21 12.11
CA SER A 129 3.07 3.90 13.51
C SER A 129 1.63 4.19 13.95
N SER A 130 1.25 3.73 15.14
CA SER A 130 -0.12 3.89 15.67
C SER A 130 -0.55 5.34 15.90
N ASP A 131 0.40 6.27 15.98
CA ASP A 131 0.20 7.72 16.09
C ASP A 131 0.19 8.44 14.72
N GLY A 132 0.24 7.70 13.61
CA GLY A 132 0.12 8.25 12.25
C GLY A 132 1.40 8.85 11.68
N VAL A 133 2.56 8.53 12.28
CA VAL A 133 3.89 8.97 11.81
C VAL A 133 4.52 7.86 10.97
N TRP A 134 5.44 8.20 10.06
CA TRP A 134 6.14 7.19 9.26
C TRP A 134 6.83 6.17 10.16
N ASN A 135 6.74 4.90 9.74
CA ASN A 135 7.38 3.81 10.45
C ASN A 135 8.90 4.05 10.59
N GLY A 136 9.40 3.89 11.81
CA GLY A 136 10.80 4.17 12.17
C GLY A 136 11.07 5.59 12.68
N GLU A 137 10.11 6.52 12.61
CA GLU A 137 10.32 7.91 13.06
C GLU A 137 9.67 8.24 14.41
N ALA A 138 8.58 7.55 14.76
CA ALA A 138 7.91 7.72 16.05
C ALA A 138 8.37 6.73 17.12
N LYS A 139 7.96 7.01 18.36
CA LYS A 139 8.04 6.07 19.48
C LYS A 139 6.96 4.98 19.31
N GLY A 140 7.33 3.73 19.53
CA GLY A 140 6.39 2.61 19.46
C GLY A 140 6.92 1.43 18.65
N ASN A 141 6.03 0.56 18.20
CA ASN A 141 6.39 -0.57 17.34
C ASN A 141 6.89 -0.06 15.99
N VAL A 142 8.04 -0.58 15.56
CA VAL A 142 8.65 -0.32 14.27
C VAL A 142 8.85 -1.63 13.53
N LEU A 143 8.35 -1.69 12.29
CA LEU A 143 8.56 -2.82 11.39
C LEU A 143 9.89 -2.69 10.67
N PHE A 144 10.76 -3.68 10.83
CA PHE A 144 12.03 -3.80 10.12
C PHE A 144 11.96 -4.91 9.07
N VAL A 145 12.58 -4.67 7.93
CA VAL A 145 12.92 -5.68 6.93
C VAL A 145 14.39 -5.55 6.59
N ASP A 146 15.13 -6.66 6.61
CA ASP A 146 16.59 -6.68 6.40
C ASP A 146 17.34 -5.62 7.25
N GLY A 147 16.90 -5.44 8.50
CA GLY A 147 17.48 -4.51 9.47
C GLY A 147 17.18 -3.02 9.23
N GLN A 148 16.25 -2.66 8.35
CA GLN A 148 15.84 -1.27 8.10
C GLN A 148 14.33 -1.05 8.27
N PRO A 149 13.90 0.12 8.78
CA PRO A 149 12.48 0.45 8.84
C PRO A 149 11.84 0.46 7.46
N VAL A 150 10.68 -0.17 7.33
CA VAL A 150 9.87 -0.17 6.10
C VAL A 150 9.14 1.16 5.97
N GLN A 151 9.27 1.85 4.84
CA GLN A 151 8.49 3.05 4.55
C GLN A 151 7.20 2.69 3.81
N CYS A 152 7.31 2.04 2.64
CA CYS A 152 6.15 1.68 1.83
C CYS A 152 6.18 0.20 1.47
N VAL A 153 5.01 -0.38 1.19
CA VAL A 153 4.86 -1.74 0.70
C VAL A 153 4.06 -1.78 -0.60
N TRP A 154 4.33 -2.79 -1.42
CA TRP A 154 3.43 -3.22 -2.47
C TRP A 154 2.52 -4.33 -1.92
N ALA A 155 1.28 -3.95 -1.62
CA ALA A 155 0.26 -4.84 -1.08
C ALA A 155 -0.62 -5.43 -2.19
N GLY A 156 -1.05 -6.69 -2.04
CA GLY A 156 -1.86 -7.40 -3.03
C GLY A 156 -3.18 -6.68 -3.38
N PRO A 157 -3.81 -7.01 -4.51
CA PRO A 157 -4.99 -6.29 -5.03
C PRO A 157 -6.15 -6.04 -4.04
N PRO A 158 -6.47 -6.96 -3.09
CA PRO A 158 -7.52 -6.71 -2.09
C PRO A 158 -7.28 -5.51 -1.17
N TYR A 159 -6.04 -5.06 -1.05
CA TYR A 159 -5.63 -3.95 -0.19
C TYR A 159 -5.44 -2.64 -0.97
N ALA A 160 -5.68 -2.66 -2.29
CA ALA A 160 -5.52 -1.46 -3.10
C ALA A 160 -6.53 -0.38 -2.69
N VAL A 161 -6.05 0.84 -2.51
CA VAL A 161 -6.81 2.03 -2.10
C VAL A 161 -6.88 3.04 -3.22
N LEU A 162 -7.84 3.97 -3.19
CA LEU A 162 -7.82 5.12 -4.11
C LEU A 162 -6.53 5.91 -3.86
N TRP A 163 -5.83 6.31 -4.93
CA TRP A 163 -4.53 6.95 -4.76
C TRP A 163 -4.59 8.32 -4.05
N THR A 164 -5.75 8.97 -4.02
CA THR A 164 -6.02 10.21 -3.27
C THR A 164 -6.50 9.96 -1.84
N GLN A 165 -6.93 8.75 -1.51
CA GLN A 165 -7.47 8.41 -0.20
C GLN A 165 -6.33 8.23 0.82
N PRO A 166 -6.36 8.94 1.97
CA PRO A 166 -5.38 8.83 3.03
C PRO A 166 -5.63 7.56 3.86
N LEU A 167 -5.45 6.40 3.23
CA LEU A 167 -5.62 5.09 3.84
C LEU A 167 -4.39 4.23 3.55
N ASP A 168 -3.71 3.83 4.61
CA ASP A 168 -2.45 3.12 4.58
C ASP A 168 -2.38 2.07 5.68
N LEU A 169 -1.27 1.35 5.80
CA LEU A 169 -1.12 0.28 6.79
C LEU A 169 -0.52 0.83 8.08
N SER A 170 -1.11 0.44 9.22
CA SER A 170 -0.36 0.51 10.47
C SER A 170 0.75 -0.55 10.50
N VAL A 171 1.75 -0.37 11.35
CA VAL A 171 2.77 -1.40 11.65
C VAL A 171 2.12 -2.74 12.04
N ASP A 172 1.04 -2.70 12.82
CA ASP A 172 0.31 -3.90 13.24
C ASP A 172 -0.47 -4.55 12.09
N ASP A 173 -1.04 -3.77 11.16
CA ASP A 173 -1.66 -4.29 9.95
C ASP A 173 -0.61 -4.98 9.06
N ALA A 174 0.52 -4.32 8.81
CA ALA A 174 1.61 -4.86 8.02
C ALA A 174 2.15 -6.16 8.63
N LYS A 175 2.37 -6.19 9.96
CA LYS A 175 2.74 -7.41 10.70
C LYS A 175 1.74 -8.54 10.46
N ARG A 176 0.44 -8.29 10.62
CA ARG A 176 -0.60 -9.32 10.39
C ARG A 176 -0.61 -9.86 8.96
N LEU A 177 -0.27 -9.03 7.96
CA LEU A 177 -0.16 -9.48 6.57
C LEU A 177 1.07 -10.37 6.38
N LEU A 178 2.22 -9.98 6.93
CA LEU A 178 3.47 -10.74 6.85
C LEU A 178 3.36 -12.11 7.54
N GLU A 179 2.77 -12.18 8.73
CA GLU A 179 2.51 -13.46 9.44
C GLU A 179 1.66 -14.43 8.58
N ARG A 180 0.69 -13.90 7.82
CA ARG A 180 -0.14 -14.73 6.92
C ARG A 180 0.60 -15.16 5.66
N ASP A 181 1.66 -14.45 5.28
CA ASP A 181 2.48 -14.75 4.11
C ASP A 181 3.55 -15.82 4.40
N GLU A 182 3.87 -16.08 5.68
CA GLU A 182 4.75 -17.20 6.08
C GLU A 182 4.21 -18.56 5.63
N TYR A 183 2.88 -18.69 5.55
CA TYR A 183 2.22 -19.91 5.09
C TYR A 183 2.05 -19.99 3.57
N ALA A 184 2.45 -18.95 2.83
CA ALA A 184 2.34 -18.93 1.37
C ALA A 184 3.48 -19.73 0.74
N SER A 185 3.14 -20.81 0.05
CA SER A 185 4.10 -21.69 -0.63
C SER A 185 4.68 -21.07 -1.92
N ASN A 186 3.92 -20.20 -2.59
CA ASN A 186 4.39 -19.43 -3.75
C ASN A 186 4.63 -17.97 -3.34
N PRO A 187 5.81 -17.39 -3.63
CA PRO A 187 6.07 -15.95 -3.44
C PRO A 187 5.01 -15.02 -4.03
N GLU A 188 4.36 -15.40 -5.14
CA GLU A 188 3.31 -14.60 -5.78
C GLU A 188 1.98 -14.60 -4.99
N ASP A 189 1.76 -15.61 -4.14
CA ASP A 189 0.58 -15.69 -3.26
C ASP A 189 0.75 -14.80 -2.00
N ARG A 190 1.92 -14.15 -1.83
CA ARG A 190 2.18 -13.23 -0.72
C ARG A 190 1.44 -11.92 -0.90
N ARG A 191 0.89 -11.42 0.20
CA ARG A 191 0.15 -10.16 0.29
C ARG A 191 1.09 -8.98 0.24
N ILE A 192 2.27 -9.06 0.85
CA ILE A 192 3.33 -8.06 0.70
C ILE A 192 4.45 -8.67 -0.15
N GLN A 193 4.61 -8.13 -1.36
CA GLN A 193 5.57 -8.68 -2.34
C GLN A 193 6.86 -7.87 -2.42
N HIS A 194 6.76 -6.56 -2.21
CA HIS A 194 7.89 -5.64 -2.23
C HIS A 194 7.78 -4.65 -1.09
N VAL A 195 8.93 -4.22 -0.57
CA VAL A 195 8.99 -3.18 0.44
C VAL A 195 10.07 -2.16 0.06
N SER A 196 9.77 -0.88 0.30
CA SER A 196 10.73 0.21 0.29
C SER A 196 11.20 0.45 1.72
N LEU A 197 12.50 0.54 1.91
CA LEU A 197 13.15 0.77 3.21
C LEU A 197 13.49 2.24 3.36
N GLN A 198 13.70 2.69 4.60
CA GLN A 198 14.03 4.09 4.93
C GLN A 198 15.37 4.55 4.34
N ASP A 199 16.28 3.63 4.05
CA ASP A 199 17.56 3.90 3.37
C ASP A 199 17.45 3.97 1.84
N GLY A 200 16.22 3.89 1.30
CA GLY A 200 15.93 3.95 -0.13
C GLY A 200 16.07 2.61 -0.88
N ARG A 201 16.51 1.54 -0.21
CA ARG A 201 16.53 0.20 -0.83
C ARG A 201 15.12 -0.33 -1.04
N VAL A 202 14.95 -1.11 -2.10
CA VAL A 202 13.72 -1.87 -2.36
C VAL A 202 14.04 -3.36 -2.50
N THR A 203 13.45 -4.15 -1.61
CA THR A 203 13.60 -5.61 -1.57
C THR A 203 12.28 -6.31 -1.93
N SER A 204 12.38 -7.58 -2.32
CA SER A 204 11.26 -8.42 -2.73
C SER A 204 11.18 -9.63 -1.82
N ALA A 205 9.97 -10.12 -1.57
CA ALA A 205 9.80 -11.35 -0.81
C ALA A 205 10.44 -12.56 -1.53
N PRO A 206 10.92 -13.58 -0.79
CA PRO A 206 10.98 -13.63 0.68
C PRO A 206 12.10 -12.73 1.24
N PHE A 207 11.84 -12.16 2.42
CA PHE A 207 12.79 -11.37 3.20
C PHE A 207 12.57 -11.67 4.69
N GLU A 208 13.58 -11.39 5.51
CA GLU A 208 13.46 -11.47 6.97
C GLU A 208 12.82 -10.18 7.49
N TRP A 209 11.93 -10.32 8.46
CA TRP A 209 11.23 -9.19 9.05
C TRP A 209 11.07 -9.39 10.56
N GLU A 210 10.99 -8.29 11.28
CA GLU A 210 10.77 -8.28 12.72
C GLU A 210 10.10 -6.97 13.13
N VAL A 211 9.45 -6.97 14.29
CA VAL A 211 8.93 -5.75 14.91
C VAL A 211 9.70 -5.52 16.19
N ARG A 212 10.25 -4.32 16.35
CA ARG A 212 10.95 -3.89 17.57
C ARG A 212 10.29 -2.65 18.14
N PHE A 213 10.41 -2.46 19.45
CA PHE A 213 9.96 -1.21 20.07
C PHE A 213 11.06 -0.14 19.97
N SER A 214 10.71 1.05 19.48
CA SER A 214 11.56 2.23 19.45
C SER A 214 11.18 3.20 20.56
N SER A 215 12.17 3.67 21.32
CA SER A 215 12.00 4.67 22.38
C SER A 215 11.89 6.12 21.85
N GLY A 216 12.08 6.34 20.55
CA GLY A 216 12.02 7.65 19.89
C GLY A 216 13.34 8.40 19.78
N ASN A 217 14.47 7.80 20.20
CA ASN A 217 15.80 8.44 20.22
C ASN A 217 16.90 7.65 19.47
N GLY A 218 16.56 6.89 18.43
CA GLY A 218 17.55 6.21 17.57
C GLY A 218 18.24 4.97 18.19
N GLU A 219 17.99 4.66 19.47
CA GLU A 219 18.43 3.42 20.10
C GLU A 219 17.23 2.47 20.19
N THR A 220 17.25 1.43 19.34
CA THR A 220 16.36 0.29 19.44
C THR A 220 16.98 -0.71 20.41
N GLU A 221 16.37 -0.87 21.60
CA GLU A 221 16.70 -2.00 22.47
C GLU A 221 16.03 -3.25 21.90
N SER A 222 16.82 -4.30 21.67
CA SER A 222 16.30 -5.63 21.36
C SER A 222 15.72 -6.24 22.62
N GLU A 223 14.44 -6.63 22.60
CA GLU A 223 13.85 -7.53 23.61
C GLU A 223 14.51 -8.91 23.60
#